data_AF-A0A5E7EBD3-F1
#
_entry.id   AF-A0A5E7EBD3-F1
#
_cell.length_a   1.000
_cell.length_b   1.000
_cell.length_c   1.000
_cell.angle_alpha   90.00
_cell.angle_beta   90.00
_cell.angle_gamma   90.00
#
_symmetry.space_group_name_H-M   'P 1'
#
loop_
_entity.id
_entity.type
_entity.pdbx_description
1 polymer ?
#
loop_
_entity_poly.entity_id
_entity_poly.type
_entity_poly.pdbx_seq_one_letter_code
_entity_poly.pdbx_strand_id
1 'polypeptide(L)'
;MSVQLALRKDDERIGARFIQWWSGSPYSHCELVVSGVCYSSSIMDKGVRAKVIELEPEKWDVIDLPWADAGTVLKYFAKTDGFSYGWFSMIFSQLFNRNQTDGDSQFCSEWCAAAVGIPNPSIHSPKTLADACRYMERFDVVTA
;
A
#
# COMPACT_ATOMS: atom_id res chain seq x y z
N MET A 1 -6.59 -17.61 4.38
CA MET A 1 -7.20 -16.27 4.37
C MET A 1 -6.75 -15.62 3.08
N SER A 2 -7.64 -15.10 2.24
CA SER A 2 -7.24 -14.39 1.03
C SER A 2 -6.65 -13.03 1.39
N VAL A 3 -5.66 -12.61 0.61
CA VAL A 3 -5.09 -11.27 0.65
C VAL A 3 -5.44 -10.61 -0.68
N GLN A 4 -5.86 -9.35 -0.63
CA GLN A 4 -6.17 -8.58 -1.83
C GLN A 4 -5.47 -7.22 -1.76
N LEU A 5 -5.18 -6.63 -2.91
CA LEU A 5 -4.74 -5.25 -3.03
C LEU A 5 -5.92 -4.39 -3.49
N ALA A 6 -6.36 -3.47 -2.66
CA ALA A 6 -7.36 -2.47 -3.00
C ALA A 6 -6.67 -1.17 -3.43
N LEU A 7 -7.01 -0.67 -4.61
CA LEU A 7 -6.45 0.52 -5.23
C LEU A 7 -7.56 1.57 -5.37
N ARG A 8 -7.36 2.73 -4.77
CA ARG A 8 -8.34 3.82 -4.85
C ARG A 8 -8.18 4.55 -6.17
N LYS A 9 -9.25 4.57 -6.96
CA LYS A 9 -9.38 5.33 -8.21
C LYS A 9 -10.40 6.45 -8.05
N ASP A 10 -10.36 7.40 -8.99
CA ASP A 10 -11.38 8.44 -9.16
C ASP A 10 -11.72 9.22 -7.88
N ASP A 11 -10.68 9.77 -7.24
CA ASP A 11 -10.85 10.48 -5.97
C ASP A 11 -11.04 11.98 -6.24
N GLU A 12 -12.22 12.49 -5.92
CA GLU A 12 -12.58 13.90 -6.15
C GLU A 12 -11.83 14.89 -5.25
N ARG A 13 -11.15 14.39 -4.20
CA ARG A 13 -10.37 15.23 -3.29
C ARG A 13 -9.23 15.92 -4.04
N ILE A 14 -9.09 17.23 -3.84
CA ILE A 14 -8.13 18.09 -4.57
C ILE A 14 -6.69 17.53 -4.52
N GLY A 15 -6.24 17.05 -3.36
CA GLY A 15 -4.91 16.46 -3.21
C GLY A 15 -4.74 15.13 -3.97
N ALA A 16 -5.78 14.30 -4.01
CA ALA A 16 -5.74 13.04 -4.73
C ALA A 16 -5.76 13.25 -6.25
N ARG A 17 -6.53 14.23 -6.74
CA ARG A 17 -6.51 14.64 -8.16
C ARG A 17 -5.15 15.18 -8.60
N PHE A 18 -4.47 15.92 -7.72
CA PHE A 18 -3.10 16.37 -7.99
C PHE A 18 -2.14 15.19 -8.14
N ILE A 19 -2.19 14.22 -7.22
CA ILE A 19 -1.38 13.00 -7.28
C ILE A 19 -1.67 12.23 -8.58
N GLN A 20 -2.93 12.02 -8.93
CA GLN A 20 -3.33 11.30 -10.14
C GLN A 20 -2.82 11.99 -11.42
N TRP A 21 -2.96 13.31 -11.48
CA TRP A 21 -2.49 14.12 -12.61
C TRP A 21 -0.96 14.09 -12.73
N TRP A 22 -0.24 14.29 -11.62
CA TRP A 22 1.22 14.32 -11.58
C TRP A 22 1.86 12.97 -11.86
N SER A 23 1.31 11.89 -11.29
CA SER A 23 1.80 10.52 -11.48
C SER A 23 1.36 9.89 -12.80
N GLY A 24 0.46 10.53 -13.57
CA GLY A 24 -0.14 9.95 -14.77
C GLY A 24 -0.83 8.61 -14.50
N SER A 25 -1.46 8.51 -13.32
CA SER A 25 -2.07 7.28 -12.80
C SER A 25 -3.51 7.56 -12.38
N PRO A 26 -4.47 6.64 -12.63
CA PRO A 26 -5.80 6.74 -12.05
C PRO A 26 -5.81 6.48 -10.54
N TYR A 27 -4.73 5.91 -9.99
CA TYR A 27 -4.64 5.48 -8.60
C TYR A 27 -3.99 6.55 -7.72
N SER A 28 -4.68 6.89 -6.63
CA SER A 28 -4.18 7.84 -5.62
C SER A 28 -3.70 7.16 -4.34
N HIS A 29 -4.20 5.96 -4.02
CA HIS A 29 -3.89 5.23 -2.79
C HIS A 29 -4.01 3.72 -2.98
N CYS A 30 -3.36 2.93 -2.11
CA CYS A 30 -3.56 1.49 -2.07
C CYS A 30 -3.53 0.93 -0.64
N GLU A 31 -4.26 -0.17 -0.43
CA GLU A 31 -4.38 -0.86 0.85
C GLU A 31 -4.39 -2.38 0.65
N LEU A 32 -3.83 -3.13 1.60
CA LEU A 32 -3.96 -4.59 1.63
C LEU A 32 -5.20 -4.99 2.40
N VAL A 33 -6.06 -5.80 1.80
CA VAL A 33 -7.26 -6.34 2.43
C VAL A 33 -6.96 -7.74 2.93
N VAL A 34 -7.11 -7.95 4.23
CA VAL A 34 -7.03 -9.27 4.86
C VAL A 34 -8.28 -9.48 5.69
N SER A 35 -9.07 -10.51 5.35
CA SER A 35 -10.31 -10.85 6.07
C SER A 35 -11.28 -9.66 6.22
N GLY A 36 -11.36 -8.79 5.20
CA GLY A 36 -12.24 -7.61 5.19
C GLY A 36 -11.70 -6.37 5.93
N VAL A 37 -10.50 -6.46 6.52
CA VAL A 37 -9.82 -5.33 7.13
C VAL A 37 -8.75 -4.81 6.16
N CYS A 38 -8.72 -3.50 5.94
CA CYS A 38 -7.77 -2.84 5.07
C CYS A 38 -6.58 -2.33 5.90
N TYR A 39 -5.37 -2.63 5.44
CA TYR A 39 -4.10 -2.28 6.08
C TYR A 39 -3.27 -1.42 5.13
N SER A 40 -2.80 -0.27 5.61
CA SER A 40 -1.97 0.63 4.83
C SER A 40 -1.14 1.55 5.72
N SER A 41 -0.15 2.22 5.14
CA SER A 41 0.51 3.36 5.76
C SER A 41 -0.04 4.65 5.15
N SER A 42 -0.33 5.64 5.98
CA SER A 42 -0.70 6.98 5.52
C SER A 42 0.00 8.05 6.36
N ILE A 43 0.53 9.07 5.69
CA ILE A 43 1.10 10.24 6.35
C ILE A 43 0.00 11.01 7.09
N MET A 44 -1.20 11.09 6.50
CA MET A 44 -2.35 11.77 7.14
C MET A 44 -2.72 11.16 8.48
N ASP A 45 -2.55 9.84 8.63
CA ASP A 45 -2.80 9.11 9.87
C ASP A 45 -1.53 8.89 10.72
N LYS A 46 -0.42 9.52 10.34
CA LYS A 46 0.88 9.47 11.04
C LYS A 46 1.43 8.05 11.24
N GLY A 47 1.16 7.13 10.32
CA GLY A 47 1.73 5.79 10.36
C GLY A 47 0.89 4.71 9.71
N VAL A 48 1.13 3.49 10.18
CA VAL A 48 0.45 2.27 9.74
C VAL A 48 -0.89 2.16 10.46
N ARG A 49 -1.94 1.78 9.73
CA ARG A 49 -3.31 1.69 10.23
C ARG A 49 -4.01 0.43 9.74
N ALA A 50 -5.02 0.01 10.50
CA ALA A 50 -5.99 -0.99 10.10
C ALA A 50 -7.41 -0.39 10.17
N LYS A 51 -8.18 -0.49 9.09
CA LYS A 51 -9.54 0.05 9.01
C LYS A 51 -10.44 -0.84 8.17
N VAL A 52 -11.70 -1.00 8.58
CA VAL A 52 -12.73 -1.59 7.73
C VAL A 52 -13.25 -0.50 6.79
N ILE A 53 -13.12 -0.73 5.49
CA ILE A 53 -13.53 0.21 4.43
C ILE A 53 -14.51 -0.51 3.52
N GLU A 54 -15.58 0.17 3.15
CA GLU A 54 -16.49 -0.29 2.10
C GLU A 54 -15.83 -0.02 0.72
N LEU A 55 -15.44 -1.10 0.04
CA LEU A 55 -14.73 -1.03 -1.23
C LEU A 55 -15.72 -1.00 -2.40
N GLU A 56 -16.36 0.16 -2.59
CA GLU A 56 -17.26 0.42 -3.71
C GLU A 56 -16.51 0.23 -5.05
N PRO A 57 -16.97 -0.64 -5.98
CA PRO A 57 -16.27 -0.94 -7.25
C PRO A 57 -16.06 0.27 -8.18
N GLU A 58 -16.85 1.33 -7.99
CA GLU A 58 -16.72 2.59 -8.73
C GLU A 58 -15.47 3.37 -8.30
N LYS A 59 -15.07 3.27 -7.03
CA LYS A 59 -13.95 4.03 -6.43
C LYS A 59 -12.74 3.16 -6.13
N TRP A 60 -12.88 1.84 -6.21
CA TRP A 60 -11.82 0.90 -5.87
C TRP A 60 -11.67 -0.17 -6.95
N ASP A 61 -10.42 -0.42 -7.36
CA ASP A 61 -10.05 -1.64 -8.03
C ASP A 61 -9.47 -2.61 -7.00
N VAL A 62 -9.96 -3.85 -6.97
CA VAL A 62 -9.46 -4.88 -6.05
C VAL A 62 -8.80 -6.00 -6.86
N ILE A 63 -7.59 -6.37 -6.47
CA ILE A 63 -6.77 -7.41 -7.12
C ILE A 63 -6.50 -8.51 -6.11
N ASP A 64 -6.81 -9.75 -6.44
CA ASP A 64 -6.50 -10.90 -5.59
C ASP A 64 -4.99 -11.20 -5.61
N LEU A 65 -4.42 -11.47 -4.45
CA LEU A 65 -3.00 -11.81 -4.29
C LEU A 65 -2.86 -13.27 -3.80
N PRO A 66 -3.02 -14.28 -4.69
CA PRO A 66 -3.04 -15.69 -4.29
C PRO A 66 -1.73 -16.17 -3.64
N TRP A 67 -0.60 -15.58 -4.04
CA TRP A 67 0.74 -15.84 -3.51
C TRP A 67 1.01 -15.17 -2.15
N ALA A 68 0.21 -14.18 -1.75
CA ALA A 68 0.45 -13.42 -0.53
C ALA A 68 -0.14 -14.13 0.69
N ASP A 69 0.67 -14.27 1.74
CA ASP A 69 0.25 -14.87 3.01
C ASP A 69 -0.30 -13.82 3.98
N ALA A 70 -1.56 -13.97 4.35
CA ALA A 70 -2.23 -13.13 5.34
C ALA A 70 -1.48 -13.09 6.68
N GLY A 71 -0.91 -14.22 7.12
CA GLY A 71 -0.16 -14.28 8.38
C GLY A 71 1.09 -13.40 8.34
N THR A 72 1.76 -13.33 7.19
CA THR A 72 2.92 -12.48 6.95
C THR A 72 2.55 -11.00 6.93
N VAL A 73 1.44 -10.64 6.26
CA VAL A 73 0.91 -9.27 6.27
C VAL A 73 0.57 -8.82 7.69
N LEU A 74 -0.14 -9.65 8.45
CA LEU A 74 -0.52 -9.33 9.84
C LEU A 74 0.70 -9.25 10.78
N LYS A 75 1.71 -10.10 10.59
CA LYS A 75 2.98 -10.00 11.33
C LYS A 75 3.74 -8.72 10.99
N TYR A 76 3.75 -8.33 9.71
CA TYR A 76 4.37 -7.08 9.28
C TYR A 76 3.63 -5.86 9.82
N PHE A 77 2.30 -5.90 9.80
CA PHE A 77 1.45 -4.93 10.47
C PHE A 77 1.78 -4.85 11.96
N ALA A 78 1.77 -5.93 12.73
CA ALA A 78 2.09 -5.89 14.15
C ALA A 78 3.51 -5.37 14.48
N LYS A 79 4.46 -5.48 13.54
CA LYS A 79 5.82 -4.90 13.67
C LYS A 79 5.86 -3.40 13.39
N THR A 80 4.88 -2.88 12.65
CA THR A 80 4.85 -1.50 12.14
C THR A 80 3.70 -0.66 12.72
N ASP A 81 2.68 -1.30 13.27
CA ASP A 81 1.57 -0.77 14.07
C ASP A 81 2.07 -0.50 15.50
N GLY A 82 2.06 0.76 15.92
CA GLY A 82 2.36 1.11 17.31
C GLY A 82 3.82 1.37 17.69
N PHE A 83 4.63 2.01 16.86
CA PHE A 83 5.76 2.83 17.35
C PHE A 83 5.25 4.11 18.04
N SER A 84 4.53 3.95 19.15
CA SER A 84 4.12 5.02 20.08
C SER A 84 5.10 5.21 21.24
N TYR A 85 6.41 5.04 21.00
CA TYR A 85 7.47 5.38 21.98
C TYR A 85 8.52 6.31 21.37
N GLY A 86 8.16 7.59 21.29
CA GLY A 86 8.90 8.78 21.75
C GLY A 86 10.34 9.12 21.30
N TRP A 87 11.18 8.19 20.85
CA TRP A 87 12.63 8.46 20.74
C TRP A 87 13.29 7.94 19.45
N PHE A 88 12.72 6.94 18.77
CA PHE A 88 13.28 6.44 17.50
C PHE A 88 12.91 7.27 16.26
N SER A 89 11.91 8.16 16.36
CA SER A 89 11.50 9.07 15.28
C SER A 89 12.61 10.00 14.82
N MET A 90 13.60 10.29 15.68
CA MET A 90 14.73 11.17 15.37
C MET A 90 15.87 10.45 14.62
N ILE A 91 15.94 9.11 14.71
CA ILE A 91 16.89 8.29 13.93
C ILE A 91 16.27 7.92 12.58
N PHE A 92 14.96 7.69 12.54
CA PHE A 92 14.21 7.50 11.29
C PHE A 92 14.16 8.77 10.41
N SER A 93 14.11 9.97 11.01
CA SER A 93 14.19 11.23 10.25
C SER A 93 15.53 11.43 9.54
N GLN A 94 16.61 10.78 10.00
CA GLN A 94 17.90 10.78 9.30
C GLN A 94 18.02 9.70 8.23
N LEU A 95 17.35 8.54 8.37
CA LEU A 95 17.33 7.52 7.31
C LEU A 95 16.39 7.86 6.15
N PHE A 96 15.31 8.61 6.39
CA PHE A 96 14.41 9.16 5.37
C PHE A 96 14.99 10.37 4.60
N ASN A 97 16.22 10.80 4.93
CA ASN A 97 16.97 11.83 4.19
C ASN A 97 17.62 11.25 2.92
N ARG A 98 16.83 10.63 2.05
CA ARG A 98 17.26 10.19 0.73
C ARG A 98 16.11 10.34 -0.28
N ASN A 99 16.11 11.51 -0.94
CA ASN A 99 15.43 11.79 -2.21
C ASN A 99 13.91 11.52 -2.25
N GLN A 100 13.16 12.11 -1.32
CA GLN A 100 11.69 12.18 -1.39
C GLN A 100 11.25 13.30 -2.33
N THR A 101 10.66 12.94 -3.47
CA THR A 101 10.01 13.91 -4.38
C THR A 101 8.53 13.69 -4.62
N ASP A 102 7.85 12.68 -4.05
CA ASP A 102 6.42 12.50 -4.31
C ASP A 102 5.64 12.02 -3.05
N GLY A 103 4.65 12.81 -2.64
CA GLY A 103 3.92 12.67 -1.36
C GLY A 103 3.00 11.44 -1.25
N ASP A 104 2.58 11.14 -0.01
CA ASP A 104 1.58 10.18 0.54
C ASP A 104 1.34 8.85 -0.23
N SER A 105 1.11 8.92 -1.53
CA SER A 105 1.00 7.82 -2.49
C SER A 105 2.19 6.85 -2.51
N GLN A 106 3.43 7.29 -2.29
CA GLN A 106 4.58 6.37 -2.27
C GLN A 106 4.66 5.57 -0.97
N PHE A 107 4.17 6.11 0.15
CA PHE A 107 4.26 5.46 1.45
C PHE A 107 3.27 4.31 1.59
N CYS A 108 2.06 4.46 1.03
CA CYS A 108 1.07 3.40 1.07
C CYS A 108 1.48 2.20 0.19
N SER A 109 2.00 2.46 -1.01
CA SER A 109 2.49 1.41 -1.91
C SER A 109 3.78 0.78 -1.44
N GLU A 110 4.71 1.55 -0.85
CA GLU A 110 5.91 1.01 -0.23
C GLU A 110 5.54 0.04 0.90
N TRP A 111 4.64 0.45 1.81
CA TRP A 111 4.23 -0.42 2.90
C TRP A 111 3.53 -1.67 2.40
N CYS A 112 2.59 -1.53 1.43
CA CYS A 112 1.90 -2.68 0.85
C CYS A 112 2.87 -3.63 0.15
N ALA A 113 3.80 -3.12 -0.65
CA ALA A 113 4.83 -3.90 -1.33
C ALA A 113 5.72 -4.67 -0.33
N ALA A 114 6.15 -4.01 0.74
CA ALA A 114 6.98 -4.63 1.78
C ALA A 114 6.21 -5.72 2.53
N ALA A 115 4.94 -5.48 2.86
CA ALA A 115 4.10 -6.41 3.61
C ALA A 115 3.82 -7.72 2.86
N VAL A 116 3.78 -7.67 1.52
CA VAL A 116 3.64 -8.86 0.68
C VAL A 116 4.99 -9.44 0.21
N GLY A 117 6.10 -8.76 0.48
CA GLY A 117 7.44 -9.27 0.16
C GLY A 117 7.95 -8.95 -1.26
N ILE A 118 7.40 -7.91 -1.89
CA ILE A 118 7.93 -7.39 -3.16
C ILE A 118 9.29 -6.70 -2.89
N PRO A 119 10.34 -7.00 -3.68
CA PRO A 119 11.65 -6.38 -3.51
C PRO A 119 11.64 -4.89 -3.88
N ASN A 120 12.52 -4.12 -3.22
CA ASN A 120 12.66 -2.67 -3.39
C ASN A 120 11.32 -1.91 -3.26
N PRO A 121 10.61 -2.04 -2.12
CA PRO A 121 9.26 -1.50 -1.97
C PRO A 121 9.15 0.01 -2.25
N SER A 122 10.21 0.77 -1.94
CA SER A 122 10.24 2.23 -2.07
C SER A 122 10.20 2.75 -3.52
N ILE A 123 10.41 1.90 -4.53
CA ILE A 123 10.32 2.32 -5.93
C ILE A 123 8.88 2.26 -6.46
N HIS A 124 7.99 1.61 -5.70
CA HIS A 124 6.65 1.33 -6.18
C HIS A 124 5.71 2.49 -5.83
N SER A 125 5.02 2.99 -6.85
CA SER A 125 3.79 3.77 -6.72
C SER A 125 2.57 2.83 -6.70
N PRO A 126 1.36 3.31 -6.37
CA PRO A 126 0.16 2.49 -6.44
C PRO A 126 -0.04 1.83 -7.81
N LYS A 127 0.30 2.54 -8.89
CA LYS A 127 0.25 2.03 -10.26
C LYS A 127 1.22 0.89 -10.51
N THR A 128 2.50 1.12 -10.22
CA THR A 128 3.54 0.11 -10.51
C THR A 128 3.40 -1.10 -9.60
N LEU A 129 2.91 -0.91 -8.37
CA LEU A 129 2.53 -2.00 -7.48
C LEU A 129 1.38 -2.83 -8.08
N ALA A 130 0.33 -2.18 -8.59
CA ALA A 130 -0.77 -2.87 -9.26
C ALA A 130 -0.27 -3.70 -10.45
N ASP A 131 0.61 -3.12 -11.28
CA ASP A 131 1.18 -3.80 -12.44
C ASP A 131 2.05 -5.00 -12.01
N ALA A 132 2.84 -4.86 -10.94
CA ALA A 132 3.64 -5.96 -10.38
C ALA A 132 2.75 -7.09 -9.84
N CYS A 133 1.69 -6.76 -9.10
CA CYS A 133 0.75 -7.74 -8.56
C CYS A 133 0.02 -8.52 -9.68
N ARG A 134 -0.48 -7.82 -10.71
CA ARG A 134 -1.10 -8.45 -11.89
C ARG A 134 -0.12 -9.33 -12.66
N TYR A 135 1.14 -8.89 -12.76
CA TYR A 135 2.18 -9.69 -13.39
C TYR A 135 2.42 -10.98 -12.61
N MET A 136 2.54 -10.93 -11.28
CA MET A 136 2.74 -12.10 -10.42
C MET A 136 1.54 -13.06 -10.45
N GLU A 137 0.32 -12.54 -10.40
CA GLU A 137 -0.92 -13.33 -10.53
C GLU A 137 -0.91 -14.20 -11.80
N ARG A 138 -0.44 -13.64 -12.92
CA ARG A 138 -0.33 -14.38 -14.18
C ARG A 138 0.55 -15.64 -14.09
N PHE A 139 1.60 -15.65 -13.26
CA PHE A 139 2.50 -16.81 -13.15
C PHE A 139 2.05 -17.84 -12.11
N ASP A 140 1.32 -17.40 -11.10
CA ASP A 140 0.70 -18.30 -10.12
C ASP A 140 -0.38 -19.17 -10.79
N VAL A 141 -1.14 -18.60 -11.73
CA VAL A 141 -2.13 -19.34 -12.53
C VAL A 141 -1.49 -20.35 -13.51
N VAL A 142 -0.19 -20.20 -13.83
CA VAL A 142 0.52 -21.11 -14.75
C VAL A 142 1.17 -22.29 -14.01
N THR A 143 1.26 -22.23 -12.67
CA THR A 143 1.88 -23.26 -11.83
C THR A 143 0.89 -24.08 -11.00
N ALA A 144 -0.41 -23.76 -11.07
CA ALA A 144 -1.53 -24.52 -10.50
C ALA A 144 -2.18 -25.45 -11.54
#